data_AF-Q2W363-F1
#
_entry.id   AF-Q2W363-F1
#
_cell.length_a   1.000
_cell.length_b   1.000
_cell.length_c   1.000
_cell.angle_alpha   90.00
_cell.angle_beta   90.00
_cell.angle_gamma   90.00
#
_symmetry.space_group_name_H-M   'P 1'
#
loop_
_entity.id
_entity.type
_entity.pdbx_description
1 polymer ?
#
loop_
_entity_poly.entity_id
_entity_poly.type
_entity_poly.pdbx_seq_one_letter_code
_entity_poly.pdbx_strand_id
1 'polypeptide(L)'
;MLPVPPAKTDLEERLSYVRRTGWVPYRVGLKSLTLMEQMIEAPNSHRPPRLLIHGDTNNGKPTIALKFAKDNPPVLKGART
;
A
#
# COMPACT_ATOMS: atom_id res chain seq x y z
N MET A 1 -2.66 -11.34 6.20
CA MET A 1 -2.41 -11.42 7.66
C MET A 1 -0.93 -11.18 7.87
N LEU A 2 -0.52 -10.21 8.70
CA LEU A 2 0.90 -10.11 9.06
C LEU A 2 1.26 -11.39 9.84
N PRO A 3 2.33 -12.13 9.46
CA PRO A 3 2.66 -13.39 10.11
C PRO A 3 3.01 -13.12 11.57
N VAL A 4 2.15 -13.56 12.51
CA VAL A 4 2.40 -13.45 13.96
C VAL A 4 3.81 -13.96 14.25
N PRO A 5 4.63 -13.22 15.03
CA PRO A 5 5.98 -13.67 15.31
C PRO A 5 5.89 -15.02 16.05
N PRO A 6 6.75 -16.00 15.73
CA PRO A 6 6.71 -17.30 16.38
C PRO A 6 6.87 -17.14 17.89
N ALA A 7 6.13 -17.91 18.68
CA ALA A 7 5.96 -17.73 20.12
C ALA A 7 7.25 -17.87 20.98
N LYS A 8 8.37 -18.25 20.37
CA LYS A 8 9.68 -18.45 21.02
C LYS A 8 10.76 -17.63 20.30
N THR A 9 10.71 -16.31 20.44
CA THR A 9 11.73 -15.37 19.95
C THR A 9 12.23 -14.51 21.09
N ASP A 10 13.47 -14.02 20.96
CA ASP A 10 14.06 -13.10 21.93
C ASP A 10 13.24 -11.78 22.00
N LEU A 11 13.33 -11.08 23.13
CA LEU A 11 12.60 -9.83 23.35
C LEU A 11 12.88 -8.80 22.23
N GLU A 12 14.13 -8.70 21.78
CA GLU A 12 14.53 -7.78 20.71
C GLU A 12 13.91 -8.14 19.35
N GLU A 13 13.80 -9.43 19.03
CA GLU A 13 13.12 -9.90 17.83
C GLU A 13 11.62 -9.61 17.87
N ARG A 14 10.99 -9.71 19.05
CA ARG A 14 9.57 -9.35 19.23
C ARG A 14 9.35 -7.84 19.10
N LEU A 15 10.23 -7.04 19.70
CA LEU A 15 10.16 -5.58 19.65
C LEU A 15 10.36 -5.06 18.23
N SER A 16 11.38 -5.56 17.53
CA SER A 16 11.63 -5.21 16.12
C SER A 16 10.45 -5.61 15.23
N TYR A 17 9.86 -6.79 15.47
CA TYR A 17 8.67 -7.23 14.74
C TYR A 17 7.47 -6.28 14.96
N VAL A 18 7.15 -5.91 16.20
CA VAL A 18 5.98 -5.05 16.49
C VAL A 18 6.17 -3.63 15.95
N ARG A 19 7.41 -3.13 15.98
CA ARG A 19 7.75 -1.79 15.49
C ARG A 19 7.80 -1.69 13.96
N ARG A 20 7.76 -2.81 13.23
CA ARG A 20 7.80 -2.78 11.77
C ARG A 20 6.53 -2.14 11.21
N THR A 21 6.70 -1.24 10.25
CA THR A 21 5.56 -0.69 9.49
C THR A 21 5.02 -1.78 8.56
N GLY A 22 3.81 -2.27 8.85
CA GLY A 22 3.15 -3.31 8.07
C GLY A 22 1.81 -2.85 7.50
N TRP A 23 1.41 -3.45 6.38
CA TRP A 23 0.03 -3.31 5.88
C TRP A 23 -0.91 -4.22 6.67
N VAL A 24 -1.98 -3.62 7.20
CA VAL A 24 -3.12 -4.32 7.79
C VAL A 24 -4.35 -3.97 6.97
N PRO A 25 -5.12 -4.94 6.44
CA PRO A 25 -6.32 -4.64 5.67
C PRO A 25 -7.44 -4.13 6.58
N TYR A 26 -8.08 -3.05 6.16
CA TYR A 26 -9.28 -2.48 6.80
C TYR A 26 -10.20 -1.90 5.73
N ARG A 27 -11.50 -1.78 6.04
CA ARG A 27 -12.55 -1.47 5.05
C ARG A 27 -12.23 -0.26 4.16
N VAL A 28 -11.85 0.87 4.76
CA VAL A 28 -11.54 2.10 4.00
C VAL A 28 -10.26 1.93 3.19
N GLY A 29 -9.22 1.34 3.77
CA GLY A 29 -7.96 1.10 3.07
C GLY A 29 -8.11 0.18 1.86
N LEU A 30 -8.90 -0.89 1.99
CA LEU A 30 -9.22 -1.78 0.86
C LEU A 30 -9.98 -1.05 -0.24
N LYS A 31 -10.97 -0.21 0.12
CA LYS A 31 -11.70 0.61 -0.85
C LYS A 31 -10.76 1.56 -1.60
N SER A 32 -9.83 2.22 -0.89
CA SER A 32 -8.84 3.08 -1.51
C SER A 32 -7.91 2.33 -2.47
N LEU A 33 -7.46 1.12 -2.11
CA LEU A 33 -6.67 0.27 -2.99
C LEU A 33 -7.46 -0.08 -4.27
N THR A 34 -8.70 -0.54 -4.14
CA THR A 34 -9.56 -0.85 -5.30
C THR A 34 -9.73 0.35 -6.24
N LEU A 35 -9.91 1.56 -5.70
CA LEU A 35 -10.00 2.77 -6.51
C LEU A 35 -8.70 3.06 -7.27
N MET A 36 -7.54 2.84 -6.64
CA MET A 36 -6.25 3.03 -7.31
C MET A 36 -6.01 1.98 -8.41
N GLU A 37 -6.42 0.72 -8.19
CA GLU A 37 -6.36 -0.33 -9.24
C GLU A 37 -7.22 0.05 -10.45
N GLN A 38 -8.43 0.55 -10.21
CA GLN A 38 -9.32 1.01 -11.29
C GLN A 38 -8.71 2.15 -12.11
N MET A 39 -7.80 2.94 -11.54
CA MET A 39 -7.10 3.99 -12.29
C MET A 39 -6.02 3.44 -13.23
N ILE A 40 -5.41 2.30 -12.89
CA ILE A 40 -4.45 1.61 -13.77
C ILE A 40 -5.20 1.01 -14.96
N GLU A 41 -6.34 0.37 -14.71
CA GLU A 41 -7.16 -0.30 -15.72
C GLU A 41 -8.01 0.67 -16.56
N ALA A 42 -8.07 1.95 -16.18
CA ALA A 42 -8.86 2.94 -16.89
C ALA A 42 -8.34 3.13 -18.33
N PRO A 43 -9.24 3.33 -19.31
CA PRO A 43 -8.84 3.56 -20.68
C PRO A 43 -8.04 4.86 -20.81
N ASN A 44 -7.12 4.88 -21.78
CA ASN A 44 -6.40 6.09 -22.15
C ASN A 44 -7.39 7.20 -22.52
N SER A 45 -7.26 8.35 -21.87
CA SER A 45 -8.11 9.52 -22.12
C SER A 45 -7.29 10.79 -22.09
N HIS A 46 -7.82 11.86 -22.68
CA HIS A 46 -7.18 13.19 -22.64
C HIS A 46 -7.02 13.73 -21.21
N ARG A 47 -7.79 13.19 -20.25
CA ARG A 47 -7.73 13.57 -18.83
C ARG A 47 -7.69 12.32 -17.97
N PRO A 48 -6.49 11.76 -17.73
CA PRO A 48 -6.34 10.58 -16.88
C PRO A 48 -7.01 10.75 -15.51
N PRO A 49 -7.59 9.69 -14.94
CA PRO A 49 -8.20 9.75 -13.63
C PRO A 49 -7.14 10.13 -12.57
N ARG A 50 -7.57 10.85 -11.53
CA ARG A 50 -6.72 11.26 -10.39
C ARG A 50 -7.47 10.98 -9.09
N LEU A 51 -6.74 10.59 -8.05
CA LEU A 51 -7.31 10.28 -6.73
C LEU A 51 -6.60 11.08 -5.64
N LEU A 52 -7.39 11.66 -4.74
CA LEU A 52 -6.92 12.31 -3.51
C LEU A 52 -7.28 11.44 -2.32
N ILE A 53 -6.28 11.08 -1.51
CA ILE A 53 -6.48 10.41 -0.23
C ILE A 53 -6.39 11.46 0.87
N HIS A 54 -7.52 11.78 1.51
CA HIS A 54 -7.59 12.73 2.62
C HIS A 54 -8.16 12.07 3.88
N GLY A 55 -7.87 12.67 5.04
CA GLY A 55 -8.34 12.20 6.35
C GLY A 55 -7.36 12.59 7.45
N ASP A 56 -7.76 12.40 8.71
CA ASP A 56 -6.94 12.82 9.86
C ASP A 56 -5.59 12.11 9.93
N THR A 57 -4.66 12.70 10.69
CA THR A 57 -3.37 12.08 11.01
C THR A 57 -3.58 10.68 11.60
N ASN A 58 -2.61 9.79 11.36
CA ASN A 58 -2.64 8.40 11.85
C ASN A 58 -3.71 7.47 11.22
N ASN A 59 -4.43 7.89 10.18
CA ASN A 59 -5.37 7.02 9.43
C ASN A 59 -4.70 6.15 8.34
N GLY A 60 -3.39 5.91 8.41
CA GLY A 60 -2.72 5.01 7.47
C GLY A 60 -2.65 5.47 6.01
N LYS A 61 -2.85 6.77 5.72
CA LYS A 61 -2.75 7.32 4.34
C LYS A 61 -1.43 6.96 3.65
N PRO A 62 -0.25 7.15 4.28
CA PRO A 62 1.01 6.74 3.67
C PRO A 62 1.10 5.22 3.48
N THR A 63 0.59 4.44 4.44
CA THR A 63 0.63 2.98 4.39
C THR A 63 -0.23 2.42 3.24
N ILE A 64 -1.37 3.04 2.93
CA ILE A 64 -2.19 2.70 1.75
C ILE A 64 -1.38 2.92 0.46
N ALA A 65 -0.76 4.09 0.31
CA ALA A 65 0.02 4.42 -0.89
C ALA A 65 1.24 3.49 -1.06
N LEU A 66 1.95 3.20 0.03
CA LEU A 66 3.07 2.26 0.03
C LEU A 66 2.64 0.83 -0.30
N LYS A 67 1.47 0.38 0.20
CA LYS A 67 0.92 -0.93 -0.15
C LYS A 67 0.63 -1.00 -1.65
N PHE A 68 -0.04 0.00 -2.20
CA PHE A 68 -0.35 0.05 -3.64
C PHE A 68 0.91 0.02 -4.50
N ALA A 69 1.92 0.84 -4.18
CA ALA A 69 3.18 0.86 -4.91
C ALA A 69 3.97 -0.46 -4.79
N LYS A 70 3.87 -1.15 -3.64
CA LYS A 70 4.47 -2.47 -3.45
C LYS A 70 3.78 -3.55 -4.29
N ASP A 71 2.46 -3.48 -4.42
CA ASP A 71 1.68 -4.45 -5.20
C ASP A 71 1.76 -4.19 -6.72
N ASN A 72 1.96 -2.93 -7.11
CA ASN A 72 2.04 -2.47 -8.48
C ASN A 72 3.42 -1.84 -8.75
N PRO A 73 4.49 -2.65 -8.83
CA PRO A 73 5.81 -2.14 -9.13
C PRO A 73 5.80 -1.45 -10.50
N PRO A 74 6.45 -0.27 -10.63
CA PRO A 74 6.48 0.44 -11.90
C PRO A 74 7.17 -0.42 -12.95
N VAL A 75 6.44 -0.78 -14.00
CA VAL A 75 7.04 -1.41 -15.18
C VAL A 75 7.72 -0.30 -15.97
N LEU A 76 9.05 -0.24 -15.90
CA LEU A 76 9.86 0.59 -16.79
C LEU A 76 9.61 0.11 -18.22
N LYS A 77 8.69 0.76 -18.95
CA LYS A 77 8.68 0.65 -20.41
C LYS A 77 9.97 1.30 -20.89
N GLY A 78 10.76 0.51 -21.63
CA GLY A 78 12.16 0.75 -21.95
C GLY A 78 12.51 2.19 -22.30
N ALA A 79 13.75 2.56 -21.94
CA ALA A 79 14.43 3.72 -22.49
C ALA A 79 14.13 3.79 -24.01
N ARG A 80 13.55 4.91 -24.43
CA ARG A 80 13.27 5.20 -25.83
C ARG A 80 14.60 5.09 -26.60
N THR A 81 14.81 3.98 -27.31
CA THR A 81 15.75 3.87 -28.44
C THR A 81 15.15 4.56 -29.66
#